data_AF-A0A3L8DK42-F1
#
_entry.id   AF-A0A3L8DK42-F1
#
_cell.length_a   1.000
_cell.length_b   1.000
_cell.length_c   1.000
_cell.angle_alpha   90.00
_cell.angle_beta   90.00
_cell.angle_gamma   90.00
#
_symmetry.space_group_name_H-M   'P 1'
#
loop_
_entity.id
_entity.type
_entity.pdbx_description
1 polymer ?
#
loop_
_entity_poly.entity_id
_entity_poly.type
_entity_poly.pdbx_seq_one_letter_code
_entity_poly.pdbx_strand_id
1 'polypeptide(L)'
;MGLNWDDEPPAEICCQWERYKAELATLANLRIPQSLAMDGVIRRELHGFCHVSEQGYGAVVYMRVVTLDYVQMCLLAGKSKVFYNG
;
A
#
# COMPACT_ATOMS: atom_id res chain seq x y z
N MET A 1 5.50 14.17 30.48
CA MET A 1 5.46 15.52 29.88
C MET A 1 5.77 15.32 28.42
N GLY A 2 4.72 15.28 27.60
CA GLY A 2 4.83 15.08 26.16
C GLY A 2 5.20 16.38 25.47
N LEU A 3 5.81 16.26 24.29
CA LEU A 3 6.07 17.37 23.39
C LEU A 3 4.77 18.13 23.12
N ASN A 4 4.84 19.46 23.14
CA ASN A 4 3.76 20.31 22.69
C ASN A 4 3.62 20.19 21.17
N TRP A 5 2.44 20.54 20.62
CA TRP A 5 2.18 20.40 19.18
C TRP A 5 3.16 21.19 18.30
N ASP A 6 3.65 22.31 18.82
CA ASP A 6 4.59 23.21 18.14
C ASP A 6 6.07 22.91 18.47
N ASP A 7 6.34 21.93 19.35
CA ASP A 7 7.71 21.53 19.67
C ASP A 7 8.28 20.69 18.52
N GLU A 8 9.57 20.89 18.23
CA GLU A 8 10.24 20.10 17.20
C GLU A 8 10.27 18.61 17.61
N PRO A 9 9.88 17.68 16.71
CA PRO A 9 9.94 16.26 17.00
C PRO A 9 11.40 15.82 17.23
N PRO A 10 11.64 14.70 17.94
CA PRO A 10 12.96 14.11 18.04
C PRO A 10 13.56 13.91 16.65
N ALA A 11 14.86 14.17 16.52
CA ALA A 11 15.58 14.11 15.24
C ALA A 11 15.35 12.80 14.48
N GLU A 12 15.19 11.68 15.19
CA GLU A 12 14.88 10.39 14.59
C GLU A 12 13.55 10.38 13.83
N ILE A 13 12.49 11.00 14.38
CA ILE A 13 11.18 11.11 13.72
C ILE A 13 11.30 11.99 12.49
N CYS A 14 12.01 13.12 12.59
CA CYS A 14 12.26 13.99 11.45
C CYS A 14 13.00 13.24 10.32
N CYS A 15 14.06 12.49 10.65
CA CYS A 15 14.77 11.68 9.68
C CYS A 15 13.88 10.60 9.02
N GLN A 16 13.03 9.92 9.81
CA GLN A 16 12.08 8.94 9.28
C GLN A 16 11.05 9.60 8.36
N TRP A 17 10.55 10.78 8.73
CA TRP A 17 9.61 11.55 7.91
C TRP A 17 10.23 11.97 6.57
N GLU A 18 11.46 12.48 6.58
CA GLU A 18 12.17 12.81 5.34
C GLU A 18 12.38 11.58 4.45
N ARG A 19 12.73 10.44 5.05
CA ARG A 19 12.83 9.17 4.31
C ARG A 19 11.49 8.78 3.69
N TYR A 20 10.40 8.82 4.46
CA TYR A 20 9.08 8.48 3.93
C TYR A 20 8.65 9.42 2.81
N LYS A 21 8.88 10.73 2.93
CA LYS A 21 8.62 11.68 1.84
C LYS A 21 9.40 11.34 0.58
N ALA A 22 10.69 11.01 0.71
CA ALA A 22 11.53 10.61 -0.42
C ALA A 22 11.04 9.30 -1.07
N GLU A 23 10.69 8.29 -0.27
CA GLU A 23 10.14 7.02 -0.74
C GLU A 23 8.76 7.20 -1.39
N LEU A 24 7.93 8.11 -0.89
CA LEU A 24 6.61 8.41 -1.45
C LEU A 24 6.71 8.85 -2.91
N ALA A 25 7.74 9.64 -3.25
CA ALA A 25 7.98 10.08 -4.62
C ALA A 25 8.25 8.90 -5.57
N THR A 26 8.77 7.78 -5.07
CA THR A 26 9.00 6.57 -5.88
C THR A 26 7.70 5.91 -6.33
N LEU A 27 6.59 6.12 -5.62
CA LEU A 27 5.27 5.61 -6.00
C LEU A 27 4.77 6.21 -7.32
N ALA A 28 5.24 7.40 -7.70
CA ALA A 28 4.91 7.98 -9.01
C ALA A 28 5.41 7.10 -10.18
N ASN A 29 6.43 6.27 -9.95
CA ASN A 29 6.97 5.33 -10.93
C ASN A 29 6.38 3.92 -10.78
N LEU A 30 5.52 3.68 -9.80
CA LEU A 30 4.86 2.39 -9.61
C LEU A 30 3.94 2.11 -10.80
N ARG A 31 4.19 1.00 -11.49
CA ARG A 31 3.34 0.53 -12.58
C ARG A 31 2.56 -0.71 -12.13
N ILE A 32 1.24 -0.59 -12.15
CA ILE A 32 0.34 -1.73 -12.00
C ILE A 32 0.20 -2.39 -13.38
N PRO A 33 0.55 -3.68 -13.54
CA PRO A 33 0.41 -4.36 -14.82
C PRO A 33 -1.06 -4.48 -15.20
N GLN A 34 -1.39 -4.10 -16.44
CA GLN A 34 -2.75 -4.24 -16.98
C GLN A 34 -3.10 -5.69 -17.32
N SER A 35 -2.11 -6.56 -17.52
CA SER A 35 -2.28 -7.97 -17.82
C SER A 35 -1.28 -8.82 -17.04
N LEU A 36 -1.77 -9.93 -16.50
CA LEU A 36 -0.99 -11.00 -15.88
C LEU A 36 -1.14 -12.29 -16.70
N ALA A 37 -0.99 -12.16 -18.01
CA ALA A 37 -0.82 -13.31 -18.89
C ALA A 37 0.54 -13.93 -18.60
N MET A 38 0.52 -15.16 -18.09
CA MET A 38 1.70 -15.92 -17.71
C MET A 38 1.46 -17.37 -18.14
N ASP A 39 2.51 -18.01 -18.62
CA ASP A 39 2.50 -19.43 -18.98
C ASP A 39 2.74 -20.30 -17.76
N GLY A 40 2.31 -21.56 -17.82
CA GLY A 40 2.55 -22.52 -16.74
C GLY A 40 1.80 -22.20 -15.43
N VAL A 41 0.74 -21.39 -15.49
CA VAL A 41 -0.06 -21.04 -14.32
C VAL A 41 -0.90 -22.23 -13.88
N ILE A 42 -0.65 -22.69 -12.66
CA ILE A 42 -1.40 -23.77 -12.01
C ILE A 42 -2.63 -23.19 -11.31
N ARG A 43 -2.48 -22.03 -10.66
CA ARG A 43 -3.54 -21.43 -9.86
C ARG A 43 -3.45 -19.91 -9.86
N ARG A 44 -4.61 -19.27 -9.92
CA ARG A 44 -4.77 -17.84 -9.70
C ARG A 44 -5.68 -17.63 -8.50
N GLU A 45 -5.30 -16.69 -7.66
CA GLU A 45 -6.06 -16.31 -6.47
C GLU A 45 -6.16 -14.80 -6.41
N LEU A 46 -7.32 -14.31 -5.99
CA LEU A 46 -7.57 -12.90 -5.74
C LEU A 46 -7.66 -12.71 -4.23
N HIS A 47 -6.77 -11.90 -3.66
CA HIS A 47 -6.72 -11.65 -2.22
C HIS A 47 -7.12 -10.20 -1.97
N GLY A 48 -8.29 -10.01 -1.35
CA GLY A 48 -8.79 -8.69 -0.95
C GLY A 48 -8.53 -8.45 0.53
N PHE A 49 -7.97 -7.28 0.87
CA PHE A 49 -7.83 -6.81 2.24
C PHE A 49 -8.56 -5.48 2.37
N CYS A 50 -9.27 -5.29 3.48
CA CYS A 50 -9.95 -4.04 3.77
C CYS A 50 -9.82 -3.74 5.25
N HIS A 51 -9.62 -2.46 5.56
CA HIS A 51 -9.69 -1.93 6.89
C HIS A 51 -10.62 -0.72 6.88
N VAL A 52 -11.61 -0.76 7.77
CA VAL A 52 -12.56 0.33 7.98
C VAL A 52 -12.37 0.85 9.40
N SER A 53 -12.31 2.17 9.51
CA SER A 53 -12.29 2.91 10.77
C SER A 53 -13.43 3.92 10.79
N GLU A 54 -13.67 4.55 11.93
CA GLU A 54 -14.64 5.65 12.05
C GLU A 54 -14.31 6.84 11.15
N GLN A 55 -13.03 7.02 10.78
CA GLN A 55 -12.55 8.15 9.99
C GLN A 55 -12.46 7.86 8.48
N GLY A 56 -12.70 6.62 8.06
CA GLY A 56 -12.57 6.24 6.65
C GLY A 56 -12.29 4.76 6.44
N TYR A 57 -12.12 4.39 5.18
CA TYR A 57 -11.72 3.03 4.80
C TYR A 57 -10.54 3.02 3.84
N GLY A 58 -9.83 1.89 3.84
CA GLY A 58 -8.86 1.51 2.83
C GLY A 58 -9.09 0.05 2.43
N ALA A 59 -9.07 -0.22 1.13
CA ALA A 59 -9.19 -1.55 0.57
C ALA A 59 -8.13 -1.75 -0.53
N VAL A 60 -7.58 -2.96 -0.62
CA VAL A 60 -6.59 -3.36 -1.61
C VAL A 60 -6.89 -4.76 -2.13
N VAL A 61 -6.57 -4.99 -3.40
CA VAL A 61 -6.77 -6.27 -4.07
C VAL A 61 -5.45 -6.68 -4.71
N TYR A 62 -4.98 -7.88 -4.37
CA TYR A 62 -3.79 -8.51 -4.93
C TYR A 62 -4.18 -9.71 -5.78
N MET A 63 -3.43 -9.95 -6.87
CA MET A 63 -3.43 -11.22 -7.58
C MET A 63 -2.23 -12.03 -7.13
N ARG A 64 -2.48 -13.27 -6.71
CA ARG A 64 -1.46 -14.28 -6.48
C ARG A 64 -1.52 -15.31 -7.60
N VAL A 65 -0.42 -15.45 -8.33
CA VAL A 65 -0.26 -16.40 -9.43
C VAL A 65 0.75 -17.45 -8.99
N VAL A 66 0.35 -18.72 -9.07
CA VAL A 66 1.19 -19.87 -8.74
C VAL A 66 1.52 -20.62 -10.02
N THR A 67 2.82 -20.79 -10.28
CA THR A 67 3.35 -21.66 -11.32
C THR A 67 4.01 -22.89 -10.67
N LEU A 68 4.61 -23.77 -11.47
CA LEU A 68 5.39 -24.91 -10.96
C LEU A 68 6.64 -24.44 -10.21
N ASP A 69 7.25 -23.35 -10.67
CA ASP A 69 8.58 -22.92 -10.23
C ASP A 69 8.53 -21.79 -9.20
N TYR A 70 7.52 -20.93 -9.24
CA TYR A 70 7.44 -19.76 -8.35
C TYR A 70 6.02 -19.25 -8.10
N VAL A 71 5.92 -18.36 -7.12
CA VAL A 71 4.70 -17.63 -6.79
C VAL A 71 4.95 -16.14 -7.01
N GLN A 72 4.10 -15.51 -7.82
CA GLN A 72 4.13 -14.07 -8.04
C GLN A 72 2.90 -13.43 -7.39
N MET A 73 3.12 -12.32 -6.66
CA MET A 73 2.05 -11.49 -6.12
C MET A 73 2.11 -10.11 -6.77
N CYS A 74 0.97 -9.58 -7.16
CA CYS A 74 0.87 -8.26 -7.77
C CYS A 74 -0.31 -7.48 -7.19
N LEU A 75 -0.10 -6.21 -6.85
CA LEU A 75 -1.18 -5.29 -6.52
C LEU A 75 -1.98 -5.00 -7.79
N LEU A 76 -3.29 -5.24 -7.78
CA LEU A 76 -4.17 -4.91 -8.90
C LEU A 76 -4.84 -3.54 -8.71
N ALA A 77 -5.29 -3.26 -7.49
CA ALA A 77 -6.02 -2.05 -7.20
C ALA A 77 -5.98 -1.74 -5.70
N GLY A 78 -6.05 -0.44 -5.40
CA GLY A 78 -6.30 0.08 -4.07
C GLY A 78 -7.34 1.17 -4.13
N LYS A 79 -8.16 1.29 -3.09
CA LYS A 79 -9.13 2.37 -2.93
C LYS A 79 -9.20 2.77 -1.47
N SER A 80 -9.15 4.06 -1.20
CA SER A 80 -9.39 4.62 0.12
C SER A 80 -10.37 5.78 0.04
N LYS A 81 -11.00 6.07 1.17
CA LYS A 81 -11.83 7.26 1.35
C LYS A 81 -11.78 7.68 2.81
N VAL A 82 -11.53 8.96 3.03
CA VAL A 82 -11.71 9.60 4.34
C VAL A 82 -13.17 10.04 4.46
N PHE A 83 -13.78 9.79 5.61
CA PHE A 83 -15.10 10.29 5.92
C PHE A 83 -14.97 11.71 6.44
N TYR A 84 -15.74 12.63 5.85
CA TYR A 84 -15.79 14.00 6.33
C TYR A 84 -16.82 14.07 7.45
N ASN A 85 -16.37 14.35 8.66
CA ASN A 85 -17.24 14.75 9.76
C ASN A 85 -17.34 16.27 9.68
N GLY A 86 -18.56 16.77 9.46
CA GLY A 86 -18.85 18.20 9.32
C GLY A 86 -18.47 19.02 10.54
#